data_AF-A0A183K628-F1
#
_entry.id   AF-A0A183K628-F1
#
_cell.length_a   1.000
_cell.length_b   1.000
_cell.length_c   1.000
_cell.angle_alpha   90.00
_cell.angle_beta   90.00
_cell.angle_gamma   90.00
#
_symmetry.space_group_name_H-M   'P 1'
#
loop_
_entity.id
_entity.type
_entity.pdbx_description
1 polymer ?
#
loop_
_entity_poly.entity_id
_entity_poly.type
_entity_poly.pdbx_seq_one_letter_code
_entity_poly.pdbx_strand_id
1 'polypeptide(L)'
;MEEHVDGGHHIKQTVIRVRETRLTLFISHVLIGLSLAMIPYPLIYIPPPVLNGLFIYMAITALQGNQMFERILLFITEQSAYPPSHYIRRVPQRKLHLFTFFQLIQLGFLCAFGFAPSPYVKLIFPVILVVQIVLR
;
A
#
# COMPACT_ATOMS: atom_id res chain seq x y z
N MET A 1 -18.83 -2.30 4.27
CA MET A 1 -18.91 -2.01 2.82
C MET A 1 -20.37 -2.18 2.47
N GLU A 2 -21.02 -1.15 1.96
CA GLU A 2 -22.42 -1.27 1.50
C GLU A 2 -22.42 -1.05 -0.02
N GLU A 3 -23.23 -1.86 -0.69
CA GLU A 3 -23.43 -1.76 -2.13
C GLU A 3 -24.57 -0.77 -2.37
N HIS A 4 -24.25 0.38 -2.96
CA HIS A 4 -25.27 1.33 -3.40
C HIS A 4 -25.41 1.21 -4.91
N VAL A 5 -26.62 0.82 -5.36
CA VAL A 5 -26.96 0.74 -6.78
C VAL A 5 -27.58 2.07 -7.17
N ASP A 6 -26.77 2.97 -7.76
CA ASP A 6 -27.32 4.16 -8.42
C ASP A 6 -28.05 3.74 -9.71
N GLY A 7 -29.14 4.45 -10.04
CA GLY A 7 -30.11 4.18 -11.12
C GLY A 7 -29.59 4.20 -12.57
N GLY A 8 -28.35 3.78 -12.79
CA GLY A 8 -27.77 3.43 -14.08
C GLY A 8 -26.69 2.37 -13.89
N HIS A 9 -27.08 1.09 -13.78
CA HIS A 9 -26.29 -0.14 -13.97
C HIS A 9 -24.81 -0.18 -13.49
N HIS A 10 -24.40 0.63 -12.52
CA HIS A 10 -23.05 0.65 -11.98
C HIS A 10 -23.11 0.44 -10.46
N ILE A 11 -22.72 -0.76 -10.02
CA ILE A 11 -22.59 -1.09 -8.60
C ILE A 11 -21.35 -0.34 -8.07
N LYS A 12 -21.55 0.68 -7.24
CA LYS A 12 -20.47 1.37 -6.54
C LYS A 12 -20.41 0.84 -5.11
N GLN A 13 -19.35 0.10 -4.78
CA GLN A 13 -19.06 -0.24 -3.40
C GLN A 13 -18.47 0.98 -2.71
N THR A 14 -19.17 1.50 -1.70
CA THR A 14 -18.73 2.69 -0.95
C THR A 14 -18.28 2.28 0.45
N VAL A 15 -17.11 2.79 0.86
CA VAL A 15 -16.61 2.63 2.23
C VAL A 15 -17.35 3.63 3.11
N ILE A 16 -18.30 3.12 3.89
CA ILE A 16 -19.25 3.93 4.69
C ILE A 16 -18.61 4.39 6.01
N ARG A 17 -17.86 3.49 6.66
CA ARG A 17 -17.25 3.75 7.96
C ARG A 17 -16.12 2.76 8.25
N VAL A 18 -15.02 3.27 8.78
CA VAL A 18 -13.97 2.47 9.41
C VAL A 18 -14.28 2.36 10.91
N ARG A 19 -14.23 1.14 11.46
CA ARG A 19 -14.46 0.93 12.89
C ARG A 19 -13.17 1.25 13.64
N GLU A 20 -13.18 2.32 14.43
CA GLU A 20 -12.06 2.62 15.32
C GLU A 20 -12.04 1.62 16.49
N THR A 21 -11.04 0.74 16.52
CA THR A 21 -10.94 -0.34 17.52
C THR A 21 -9.77 -0.13 18.48
N ARG A 22 -9.97 0.74 19.48
CA ARG A 22 -9.00 0.93 20.58
C ARG A 22 -8.76 -0.35 21.38
N LEU A 23 -9.82 -1.14 21.57
CA LEU A 23 -9.74 -2.41 22.30
C LEU A 23 -8.90 -3.46 21.57
N THR A 24 -8.99 -3.53 20.24
CA THR A 24 -8.16 -4.44 19.44
C THR A 24 -6.68 -4.14 19.64
N LEU A 25 -6.29 -2.86 19.62
CA LEU A 25 -4.90 -2.46 19.86
C LEU A 25 -4.41 -2.85 21.25
N PHE A 26 -5.23 -2.65 22.29
CA PHE A 26 -4.90 -3.05 23.66
C PHE A 26 -4.72 -4.57 23.78
N ILE A 27 -5.67 -5.35 23.24
CA ILE A 27 -5.59 -6.82 23.23
C ILE A 27 -4.35 -7.29 22.47
N SER A 28 -4.03 -6.71 21.32
CA SER A 28 -2.84 -7.05 20.55
C SER A 28 -1.54 -6.83 21.34
N HIS A 29 -1.41 -5.72 22.08
CA HIS A 29 -0.22 -5.47 22.90
C HIS A 29 -0.09 -6.47 24.05
N VAL A 30 -1.21 -6.83 24.71
CA VAL A 30 -1.22 -7.86 25.75
C VAL A 30 -0.83 -9.22 25.17
N LEU A 31 -1.35 -9.59 24.00
CA LEU A 31 -1.00 -10.84 23.32
C LEU A 31 0.47 -10.88 22.86
N ILE A 32 1.05 -9.75 22.44
CA ILE A 32 2.49 -9.66 22.14
C ILE A 32 3.33 -9.83 23.42
N GLY A 33 2.91 -9.26 24.54
CA GLY A 33 3.59 -9.51 25.83
C GLY A 33 3.51 -10.98 26.26
N LEU A 34 2.34 -11.60 26.09
CA LEU A 34 2.12 -13.01 26.40
C LEU A 34 2.90 -13.94 25.46
N SER A 35 3.05 -13.58 24.18
CA SER A 35 3.78 -14.40 23.21
C SER A 35 5.25 -14.56 23.57
N LEU A 36 5.87 -13.56 24.21
CA LEU A 36 7.24 -13.65 24.74
C LEU A 36 7.38 -14.73 25.82
N ALA A 37 6.37 -14.90 26.68
CA ALA A 37 6.35 -15.95 27.70
C ALA A 37 6.05 -17.35 27.12
N MET A 38 5.35 -17.41 25.98
CA MET A 38 4.96 -18.65 25.28
C MET A 38 5.93 -19.07 24.15
N ILE A 39 7.07 -18.37 23.99
CA ILE A 39 8.16 -18.74 23.08
C ILE A 39 8.64 -20.19 23.23
N PRO A 40 8.87 -20.76 24.44
CA PRO A 40 9.46 -22.09 24.56
C PRO A 40 8.55 -23.22 24.03
N TYR A 41 7.24 -23.13 24.21
CA TYR A 41 6.19 -24.01 23.67
C TYR A 41 4.90 -23.18 23.70
N PRO A 42 4.08 -22.99 22.65
CA PRO A 42 3.88 -23.72 21.38
C PRO A 42 4.17 -22.92 20.09
N LEU A 43 4.73 -21.70 20.16
CA LEU A 43 4.95 -20.84 18.98
C LEU A 43 5.90 -21.47 17.94
N ILE A 44 6.78 -22.37 18.37
CA ILE A 44 7.72 -23.08 17.50
C ILE A 44 7.03 -24.03 16.50
N TYR A 45 5.78 -24.45 16.76
CA TYR A 45 5.02 -25.28 15.83
C TYR A 45 4.53 -24.50 14.60
N ILE A 46 4.57 -23.17 14.62
CA ILE A 46 4.20 -22.34 13.48
C ILE A 46 5.40 -22.27 12.53
N PRO A 47 5.33 -22.90 11.35
CA PRO A 47 6.47 -22.93 10.44
C PRO A 47 6.69 -21.51 9.87
N PRO A 48 7.94 -21.01 9.84
CA PRO A 48 8.27 -19.68 9.29
C PRO A 48 7.70 -19.39 7.88
N PRO A 49 7.59 -20.37 6.96
CA PRO A 49 6.94 -20.18 5.65
C PRO A 49 5.52 -19.60 5.72
N VAL A 50 4.73 -19.93 6.74
CA VAL A 50 3.35 -19.42 6.89
C VAL A 50 3.37 -17.92 7.18
N LEU A 51 4.30 -17.46 8.01
CA LEU A 51 4.48 -16.04 8.30
C LEU A 51 4.94 -15.28 7.05
N ASN A 52 5.85 -15.85 6.26
CA ASN A 52 6.26 -15.26 4.99
C ASN A 52 5.08 -15.11 4.01
N GLY A 53 4.20 -16.11 3.94
CA GLY A 53 2.95 -16.02 3.17
C GLY A 53 2.04 -14.90 3.65
N LEU A 54 1.88 -14.73 4.97
CA LEU A 54 1.13 -13.63 5.55
C LEU A 54 1.77 -12.26 5.23
N PHE A 55 3.09 -12.13 5.30
CA PHE A 55 3.80 -10.91 4.91
C PHE A 55 3.56 -10.54 3.45
N ILE A 56 3.57 -11.51 2.53
CA ILE A 56 3.27 -11.26 1.11
C ILE A 56 1.82 -10.81 0.93
N TYR A 57 0.86 -11.46 1.60
CA TYR A 57 -0.54 -11.05 1.56
C TYR A 57 -0.74 -9.61 2.08
N MET A 58 -0.10 -9.25 3.20
CA MET A 58 -0.12 -7.89 3.73
C MET A 58 0.53 -6.89 2.75
N ALA A 59 1.63 -7.26 2.10
CA ALA A 59 2.29 -6.40 1.12
C ALA A 59 1.39 -6.13 -0.11
N ILE A 60 0.72 -7.14 -0.64
CA ILE A 60 -0.19 -7.00 -1.79
C ILE A 60 -1.43 -6.17 -1.40
N THR A 61 -2.05 -6.46 -0.25
CA THR A 61 -3.24 -5.71 0.21
C THR A 61 -2.92 -4.26 0.53
N ALA A 62 -1.70 -3.94 1.01
CA ALA A 62 -1.25 -2.57 1.21
C ALA A 62 -1.11 -1.74 -0.08
N LEU A 63 -0.99 -2.39 -1.24
CA LEU A 63 -0.98 -1.71 -2.55
C LEU A 63 -2.39 -1.40 -3.06
N GLN A 64 -3.41 -2.11 -2.57
CA GLN A 64 -4.81 -1.88 -2.97
C GLN A 64 -5.30 -0.53 -2.45
N GLY A 65 -5.88 0.28 -3.32
CA GLY A 65 -6.31 1.65 -3.00
C GLY A 65 -5.20 2.71 -3.06
N ASN A 66 -3.97 2.33 -3.45
CA ASN A 66 -2.92 3.30 -3.73
C ASN A 66 -3.08 3.88 -5.14
N GLN A 67 -3.41 5.16 -5.22
CA GLN A 67 -3.60 5.88 -6.49
C GLN A 67 -2.39 5.82 -7.43
N MET A 68 -1.16 5.77 -6.90
CA MET A 68 0.05 5.63 -7.73
C MET A 68 0.09 4.24 -8.37
N PHE A 69 -0.21 3.19 -7.59
CA PHE A 69 -0.23 1.81 -8.08
C PHE A 69 -1.33 1.59 -9.11
N GLU A 70 -2.51 2.17 -8.91
CA GLU A 70 -3.59 2.16 -9.90
C GLU A 70 -3.15 2.80 -11.23
N ARG A 71 -2.41 3.92 -11.19
CA ARG A 71 -1.87 4.56 -12.41
C ARG A 71 -0.79 3.72 -13.09
N ILE A 72 0.03 3.00 -12.33
CA ILE A 72 1.02 2.06 -12.88
C ILE A 72 0.29 0.90 -13.56
N LEU A 73 -0.79 0.39 -12.98
CA LEU A 73 -1.57 -0.71 -13.55
C LEU A 73 -2.26 -0.31 -14.87
N LEU A 74 -2.62 0.97 -15.03
CA LEU A 74 -3.12 1.52 -16.30
C LEU A 74 -2.10 1.48 -17.45
N PHE A 75 -0.79 1.46 -17.17
CA PHE A 75 0.23 1.25 -18.22
C PHE A 75 0.18 -0.16 -18.82
N ILE A 76 -0.20 -1.15 -18.01
CA ILE A 76 -0.23 -2.57 -18.39
C ILE A 76 -1.60 -2.93 -18.99
N THR A 77 -2.65 -2.26 -18.54
CA THR A 77 -4.02 -2.50 -19.00
C THR A 77 -4.23 -1.92 -20.40
N GLU A 78 -4.87 -2.69 -21.27
CA GLU A 78 -5.24 -2.21 -22.61
C GLU A 78 -6.29 -1.10 -22.53
N GLN A 79 -6.21 -0.11 -23.43
CA GLN A 79 -7.08 1.07 -23.43
C GLN A 79 -8.58 0.73 -23.56
N SER A 80 -8.90 -0.41 -24.15
CA SER A 80 -10.26 -0.93 -24.32
C SER A 80 -10.90 -1.40 -22.99
N ALA A 81 -10.09 -1.77 -22.00
CA ALA A 81 -10.54 -2.29 -20.71
C ALA A 81 -10.51 -1.23 -19.59
N TYR A 82 -10.34 0.05 -19.94
CA TYR A 82 -10.24 1.11 -18.95
C TYR A 82 -11.55 1.29 -18.17
N PRO A 83 -11.52 1.20 -16.83
CA PRO A 83 -12.71 1.40 -16.03
C PRO A 83 -13.19 2.85 -16.20
N PRO A 84 -14.51 3.12 -16.20
CA PRO A 84 -15.08 4.45 -16.32
C PRO A 84 -14.85 5.27 -15.05
N SER A 85 -13.60 5.69 -14.81
CA SER A 85 -13.17 6.50 -13.67
C SER A 85 -13.02 7.97 -14.06
N HIS A 86 -13.28 8.88 -13.11
CA HIS A 86 -13.28 10.33 -13.33
C HIS A 86 -11.93 10.87 -13.86
N TYR A 87 -10.81 10.22 -13.52
CA TYR A 87 -9.46 10.65 -13.89
C TYR A 87 -9.14 10.43 -15.37
N ILE A 88 -9.60 9.32 -15.96
CA ILE A 88 -9.32 8.95 -17.36
C ILE A 88 -10.02 9.89 -18.35
N ARG A 89 -11.12 10.52 -17.94
CA ARG A 89 -11.96 11.40 -18.78
C ARG A 89 -11.51 12.87 -18.81
N ARG A 90 -10.71 13.32 -17.83
CA ARG A 90 -10.33 14.75 -17.68
C ARG A 90 -8.93 15.10 -18.19
N VAL A 91 -7.98 14.16 -18.19
CA VAL A 91 -6.58 14.46 -18.51
C VAL A 91 -6.06 13.63 -19.68
N PRO A 92 -5.27 14.24 -20.59
CA PRO A 92 -4.67 13.51 -21.69
C PRO A 92 -3.69 12.45 -21.18
N GLN A 93 -3.86 11.21 -21.64
CA GLN A 93 -3.12 10.02 -21.18
C GLN A 93 -1.60 10.24 -21.13
N ARG A 94 -1.02 10.87 -22.16
CA ARG A 94 0.43 11.15 -22.24
C ARG A 94 0.98 11.94 -21.05
N LYS A 95 0.22 12.91 -20.53
CA LYS A 95 0.64 13.72 -19.37
C LYS A 95 0.59 12.90 -18.08
N LEU A 96 -0.42 12.02 -17.95
CA LEU A 96 -0.55 11.10 -16.82
C LEU A 96 0.58 10.06 -16.80
N HIS A 97 0.95 9.53 -17.96
CA HIS A 97 2.05 8.57 -18.10
C HIS A 97 3.38 9.24 -17.77
N LEU A 98 3.64 10.44 -18.32
CA LEU A 98 4.86 11.18 -18.02
C LEU A 98 4.99 11.51 -16.52
N PHE A 99 3.91 11.98 -15.89
CA PHE A 99 3.90 12.25 -14.45
C PHE A 99 4.18 10.99 -13.62
N THR A 100 3.51 9.88 -13.94
CA THR A 100 3.69 8.61 -13.22
C THR A 100 5.11 8.05 -13.41
N PHE A 101 5.72 8.26 -14.58
CA PHE A 101 7.11 7.90 -14.84
C PHE A 101 8.10 8.68 -13.96
N PHE A 102 7.94 10.00 -13.85
CA PHE A 102 8.73 10.80 -12.91
C PHE A 102 8.53 10.36 -11.45
N GLN A 103 7.29 10.06 -11.06
CA GLN A 103 6.98 9.55 -9.72
C GLN A 103 7.65 8.19 -9.45
N LEU A 104 7.72 7.31 -10.45
CA LEU A 104 8.45 6.04 -10.37
C LEU A 104 9.96 6.25 -10.23
N ILE A 105 10.55 7.21 -10.95
CA ILE A 105 11.97 7.57 -10.79
C ILE A 105 12.25 8.05 -9.36
N GLN A 106 11.40 8.93 -8.83
CA GLN A 106 11.52 9.45 -7.47
C GLN A 106 11.44 8.33 -6.41
N LEU A 107 10.50 7.39 -6.60
CA LEU A 107 10.37 6.20 -5.76
C LEU A 107 11.60 5.28 -5.89
N GLY A 108 12.10 5.06 -7.11
CA GLY A 108 13.30 4.24 -7.35
C GLY A 108 14.54 4.82 -6.68
N PHE A 109 14.73 6.15 -6.77
CA PHE A 109 15.77 6.86 -6.03
C PHE A 109 15.60 6.60 -4.53
N LEU A 110 14.42 6.85 -3.97
CA LEU A 110 14.14 6.63 -2.56
C LEU A 110 14.42 5.18 -2.11
N CYS A 111 14.03 4.19 -2.91
CA CYS A 111 14.31 2.78 -2.66
C CYS A 111 15.82 2.50 -2.66
N ALA A 112 16.60 3.07 -3.60
CA ALA A 112 18.04 2.88 -3.64
C ALA A 112 18.73 3.36 -2.35
N PHE A 113 18.32 4.51 -1.81
CA PHE A 113 18.83 5.01 -0.52
C PHE A 113 18.29 4.20 0.67
N GLY A 114 17.03 3.76 0.64
CA GLY A 114 16.44 2.95 1.71
C GLY A 114 17.07 1.55 1.84
N PHE A 115 17.38 0.91 0.71
CA PHE A 115 18.02 -0.41 0.66
C PHE A 115 19.56 -0.34 0.69
N ALA A 116 20.14 0.85 0.83
CA ALA A 116 21.59 1.01 0.90
C ALA A 116 22.18 0.20 2.08
N PRO A 117 23.33 -0.47 1.90
CA PRO A 117 23.96 -1.25 2.97
C PRO A 117 24.52 -0.36 4.09
N SER A 118 24.77 0.92 3.81
CA SER A 118 25.34 1.86 4.78
C SER A 118 24.30 2.32 5.81
N PRO A 119 24.57 2.16 7.12
CA PRO A 119 23.65 2.58 8.18
C PRO A 119 23.46 4.11 8.23
N TYR A 120 24.48 4.88 7.85
CA TYR A 120 24.41 6.34 7.76
C TYR A 120 23.36 6.81 6.75
N VAL A 121 23.26 6.11 5.62
CA VAL A 121 22.29 6.43 4.57
C VAL A 121 20.86 6.16 5.04
N LYS A 122 20.66 5.05 5.77
CA LYS A 122 19.35 4.73 6.37
C LYS A 122 18.90 5.75 7.40
N LEU A 123 19.82 6.37 8.13
CA LEU A 123 19.51 7.42 9.11
C LEU A 123 19.03 8.71 8.44
N ILE A 124 19.56 9.03 7.25
CA ILE A 124 19.19 10.23 6.46
C ILE A 124 17.90 10.01 5.65
N PHE A 125 17.45 8.76 5.49
CA PHE A 125 16.25 8.40 4.72
C PHE A 125 14.99 9.25 5.04
N PRO A 126 14.64 9.55 6.30
CA PRO A 126 13.49 10.41 6.61
C PRO A 126 13.64 11.84 6.09
N VAL A 127 14.87 12.36 6.06
CA VAL A 127 15.15 13.70 5.52
C VAL A 127 14.94 13.72 4.01
N ILE A 128 15.43 12.69 3.31
CA ILE A 128 15.24 12.55 1.86
C ILE A 128 13.74 12.45 1.53
N LEU A 129 12.97 11.70 2.32
CA LEU A 129 11.51 11.61 2.18
C LEU A 129 10.83 12.98 2.27
N VAL A 130 11.16 13.78 3.28
CA VAL A 130 10.56 15.11 3.48
C VAL A 130 10.90 16.03 2.32
N VAL A 131 12.15 16.06 1.88
CA VAL A 131 12.59 16.86 0.72
C VAL A 131 11.82 16.45 -0.54
N GLN A 132 11.64 15.15 -0.75
CA GLN A 132 10.88 14.61 -1.88
C GLN A 132 9.39 14.99 -1.84
N ILE A 133 8.78 15.08 -0.66
CA ILE A 133 7.39 15.53 -0.51
C ILE A 133 7.26 17.02 -0.82
N VAL A 134 8.22 17.85 -0.41
CA VAL A 134 8.21 19.31 -0.67
C VAL A 134 8.47 19.63 -2.15
N LEU A 135 9.28 18.81 -2.83
CA LEU A 135 9.62 18.97 -4.25
C LEU A 135 8.46 18.56 -5.19
N ARG A 136 7.52 17.75 -4.70
CA ARG A 136 6.34 17.27 -5.44
C ARG A 136 5.23 18.32 -5.46
#